data_AF-A0A482WGS4-F1
#
_entry.id   AF-A0A482WGS4-F1
#
_cell.length_a   1.000
_cell.length_b   1.000
_cell.length_c   1.000
_cell.angle_alpha   90.00
_cell.angle_beta   90.00
_cell.angle_gamma   90.00
#
_symmetry.space_group_name_H-M   'P 1'
#
loop_
_entity.id
_entity.type
_entity.pdbx_description
1 polymer ?
#
loop_
_entity_poly.entity_id
_entity_poly.type
_entity_poly.pdbx_seq_one_letter_code
_entity_poly.pdbx_strand_id
1 'polypeptide(L)' 'MQVMVCKEDIGWRDNSNRLVVYSTDSEYHRAGDGKLGGIVKPNDGQCHLENGIYTHASVLDYPSVSHVS' A
#
# COMPACT_ATOMS: atom_id res chain seq x y z
N MET A 1 -1.26 -2.41 0.64
CA MET A 1 -0.56 -1.76 1.78
C MET A 1 -1.43 -0.67 2.42
N GLN A 2 -1.68 0.48 1.78
CA GLN A 2 -2.36 1.63 2.44
C GLN A 2 -3.71 1.26 3.11
N VAL A 3 -4.54 0.46 2.43
CA VAL A 3 -5.81 -0.05 2.98
C VAL A 3 -5.66 -0.82 4.30
N MET A 4 -4.51 -1.42 4.58
CA MET A 4 -4.27 -2.20 5.80
C MET A 4 -3.82 -1.31 6.98
N VAL A 5 -3.03 -0.26 6.69
CA VAL A 5 -2.37 0.57 7.71
C VAL A 5 -3.18 1.82 8.08
N CYS A 6 -3.93 2.39 7.13
CA CYS A 6 -4.78 3.56 7.35
C CYS A 6 -6.13 3.18 7.98
N LYS A 7 -6.10 2.65 9.20
CA LYS A 7 -7.29 2.07 9.84
C LYS A 7 -8.43 3.06 9.99
N GLU A 8 -8.12 4.30 10.34
CA GLU A 8 -9.09 5.37 10.58
C GLU A 8 -9.70 5.85 9.27
N ASP A 9 -8.88 6.16 8.26
CA ASP A 9 -9.36 6.63 6.95
C ASP A 9 -10.22 5.58 6.22
N ILE A 10 -9.87 4.30 6.35
CA ILE A 10 -10.64 3.20 5.76
C ILE A 10 -11.87 2.84 6.61
N GLY A 11 -11.84 3.13 7.91
CA GLY A 11 -12.93 2.82 8.83
C GLY A 11 -12.98 1.35 9.25
N TRP A 12 -11.84 0.69 9.41
CA TRP A 12 -11.81 -0.68 9.93
C TRP A 12 -12.29 -0.74 11.38
N ARG A 13 -13.29 -1.57 11.67
CA ARG A 13 -13.76 -1.80 13.04
C ARG A 13 -12.82 -2.75 13.79
N ASP A 14 -12.67 -2.56 15.10
CA ASP A 14 -11.78 -3.38 15.94
C ASP A 14 -12.26 -4.81 16.14
N ASN A 15 -13.58 -5.03 16.20
CA ASN A 15 -14.19 -6.37 16.30
C ASN A 15 -14.95 -6.73 15.02
N SER A 16 -14.19 -7.04 13.96
CA SER A 16 -14.75 -7.57 12.72
C SER A 16 -13.72 -8.38 11.95
N ASN A 17 -14.21 -9.36 11.20
CA ASN A 17 -13.43 -9.96 10.13
C ASN A 17 -13.21 -8.91 9.03
N ARG A 18 -11.95 -8.60 8.76
CA ARG A 18 -11.55 -7.63 7.74
C ARG A 18 -11.18 -8.39 6.48
N LEU A 19 -12.01 -8.27 5.44
CA LEU A 19 -11.77 -8.90 4.14
C LEU A 19 -11.44 -7.80 3.13
N VAL A 20 -10.28 -7.92 2.48
CA VAL A 20 -9.92 -7.08 1.34
C VAL A 20 -10.07 -7.90 0.07
N VAL A 21 -10.98 -7.49 -0.81
CA VAL A 21 -11.12 -8.07 -2.14
C VAL A 21 -10.30 -7.24 -3.11
N TYR A 22 -9.23 -7.82 -3.63
CA TYR A 22 -8.40 -7.23 -4.67
C TYR A 22 -8.72 -7.94 -6.00
N SER A 23 -9.07 -7.17 -7.03
CA SER A 23 -9.41 -7.69 -8.35
C SER A 23 -8.61 -6.94 -9.41
N THR A 24 -7.93 -7.70 -10.27
CA THR A 24 -7.13 -7.23 -11.39
C THR A 24 -7.06 -8.35 -12.42
N ASP A 25 -6.80 -8.02 -13.68
CA ASP A 25 -6.58 -8.95 -14.79
C ASP A 25 -5.10 -9.15 -15.13
N SER A 26 -4.19 -8.51 -14.37
CA SER A 26 -2.74 -8.53 -14.61
C SER A 26 -1.93 -8.70 -13.32
N GLU A 27 -0.64 -8.98 -13.48
CA GLU A 27 0.33 -9.06 -12.39
C GLU A 27 0.49 -7.71 -11.66
N TYR A 28 1.04 -7.77 -10.45
CA TYR A 28 1.31 -6.60 -9.61
C TYR A 28 2.81 -6.33 -9.50
N HIS A 29 3.16 -5.05 -9.40
CA HIS A 29 4.53 -4.62 -9.12
C HIS A 29 4.94 -4.89 -7.68
N ARG A 30 6.22 -5.22 -7.48
CA ARG A 30 6.79 -5.60 -6.19
C ARG A 30 7.96 -4.69 -5.85
N ALA A 31 8.38 -4.71 -4.58
CA ALA A 31 9.59 -4.02 -4.15
C ALA A 31 10.77 -4.31 -5.10
N GLY A 32 11.42 -3.25 -5.57
CA GLY A 32 12.46 -3.24 -6.58
C GLY A 32 11.99 -2.72 -7.94
N ASP A 33 10.72 -2.88 -8.30
CA ASP A 33 10.20 -2.49 -9.62
C ASP A 33 10.20 -0.97 -9.81
N GLY A 34 10.00 -0.18 -8.74
CA GLY A 34 10.06 1.28 -8.78
C GLY A 34 11.41 1.83 -9.21
N LYS A 35 12.48 1.02 -9.14
CA LYS A 35 13.82 1.38 -9.60
C LYS A 35 13.84 1.77 -11.09
N LEU A 36 12.99 1.17 -11.91
CA LEU A 36 12.86 1.52 -13.33
C LEU A 36 12.30 2.93 -13.53
N GLY A 37 11.49 3.42 -12.59
CA GLY A 37 10.96 4.79 -12.55
C GLY A 37 11.80 5.77 -11.72
N GLY A 38 13.00 5.38 -11.27
CA GLY A 38 13.84 6.21 -10.41
C GLY A 38 13.40 6.28 -8.94
N ILE A 39 12.37 5.53 -8.54
CA ILE A 39 11.88 5.45 -7.17
C ILE A 39 12.64 4.35 -6.45
N VAL A 40 13.63 4.74 -5.64
CA VAL A 40 14.56 3.80 -4.97
C VAL A 40 14.38 3.73 -3.46
N LYS A 41 13.56 4.62 -2.88
CA LYS A 41 13.30 4.64 -1.44
C LYS A 41 12.33 3.50 -1.11
N PRO A 42 12.70 2.54 -0.24
CA PRO A 42 11.81 1.45 0.12
C PRO A 42 10.51 1.94 0.75
N ASN A 43 9.46 1.15 0.60
CA ASN A 43 8.21 1.35 1.31
C ASN A 43 8.43 1.34 2.83
N ASP A 44 7.82 2.28 3.56
CA ASP A 44 8.03 2.46 5.01
C ASP A 44 6.94 1.80 5.87
N GLY A 45 5.92 1.19 5.25
CA GLY A 45 4.82 0.54 5.96
C GLY A 45 3.89 1.49 6.70
N GLN A 46 3.97 2.81 6.46
CA GLN A 46 3.14 3.82 7.16
C GLN A 46 1.94 4.27 6.32
N CYS A 47 0.94 4.84 7.01
CA CYS A 47 -0.20 5.46 6.35
C CYS A 47 0.19 6.82 5.76
N HIS A 48 -0.12 7.02 4.47
CA HIS A 48 0.13 8.25 3.72
C HIS A 48 -1.08 8.61 2.86
N LEU A 49 -2.28 8.53 3.45
CA LEU A 49 -3.51 9.00 2.83
C LEU A 49 -3.82 10.43 3.25
N GLU A 50 -4.14 11.28 2.29
CA GLU A 50 -4.71 12.60 2.52
C GLU A 50 -5.96 12.75 1.65
N ASN A 51 -7.11 12.99 2.28
CA ASN A 51 -8.40 13.09 1.59
C ASN A 51 -8.69 11.89 0.66
N GLY A 52 -8.33 10.69 1.10
CA GLY A 52 -8.51 9.45 0.32
C GLY A 52 -7.50 9.24 -0.82
N ILE A 53 -6.51 10.13 -0.98
CA ILE A 53 -5.48 10.05 -2.01
C ILE A 53 -4.15 9.62 -1.38
N TYR A 54 -3.48 8.64 -1.99
CA TYR A 54 -2.15 8.21 -1.57
C TYR A 54 -1.09 9.20 -2.05
N THR A 55 -0.43 9.88 -1.11
CA THR A 55 0.50 10.99 -1.41
C THR A 55 1.92 10.53 -1.76
N HIS A 56 2.30 9.31 -1.39
CA HIS A 56 3.66 8.82 -1.51
C HIS A 56 3.91 7.89 -2.71
N ALA A 57 2.99 7.87 -3.69
CA ALA A 57 3.06 7.01 -4.87
C ALA A 57 4.32 7.22 -5.73
N SER A 58 4.83 8.45 -5.79
CA SER A 58 6.04 8.79 -6.55
C SER A 58 7.29 8.93 -5.67
N VAL A 59 7.17 8.64 -4.37
CA VAL A 59 8.23 8.84 -3.37
C VAL A 59 8.74 7.51 -2.84
N LEU A 60 7.83 6.56 -2.60
CA LEU A 60 8.13 5.25 -2.04
C LEU A 60 7.93 4.16 -3.09
N ASP A 61 8.86 3.22 -3.13
CA ASP A 61 8.77 2.02 -3.95
C ASP A 61 7.59 1.14 -3.50
N TYR A 62 7.23 0.18 -4.34
CA TYR A 62 6.21 -0.81 -4.06
C TYR A 62 6.54 -1.59 -2.76
N PRO A 63 5.51 -2.02 -2.00
CA PRO A 63 5.73 -2.83 -0.81
C PRO A 63 6.34 -4.19 -1.18
N SER A 64 7.20 -4.71 -0.29
CA SER A 64 7.62 -6.11 -0.35
C SER A 64 6.47 -7.03 0.07
N VAL A 65 6.58 -8.32 -0.24
CA VAL A 65 5.60 -9.33 0.21
C VAL A 65 5.45 -9.32 1.74
N SER A 66 6.56 -9.12 2.47
CA SER A 66 6.54 -9.05 3.94
C SER A 66 5.77 -7.85 4.51
N HIS A 67 5.58 -6.77 3.75
CA HIS A 67 4.75 -5.64 4.19
C HIS A 67 3.25 -5.90 4.05
N VAL A 68 2.87 -6.93 3.27
CA VAL A 68 1.46 -7.26 2.97
C VAL A 68 1.06 -8.61 3.60
N SER A 69 2.01 -9.34 4.19
CA SER A 69 1.80 -10.60 4.89
C SER A 69 1.33 -10.43 6.33
#